data_AF-A0A968ZH60-F1
#
_entry.id   AF-A0A968ZH60-F1
#
_cell.length_a   1.000
_cell.length_b   1.000
_cell.length_c   1.000
_cell.angle_alpha   90.00
_cell.angle_beta   90.00
_cell.angle_gamma   90.00
#
_symmetry.space_group_name_H-M   'P 1'
#
loop_
_entity.id
_entity.type
_entity.pdbx_description
1 polymer ?
#
loop_
_entity_poly.entity_id
_entity_poly.type
_entity_poly.pdbx_seq_one_letter_code
_entity_poly.pdbx_strand_id
1 'polypeptide(L)'
;MLGIGIGTISAQAEPAPLFAPILPEIREKLPQGLQMRLPATLPERPETLYPFVKANDRGLQVYLAIDAECDRPSCSVGGASVFTQTGFASWQRKLENAEAIALPNGIQGYYLKLGEGEDADHYVIWQQDGAGYVIGTDSRNTERQELVQIAASMVSEPPIR
;
A
#
# COMPACT_ATOMS: atom_id res chain seq x y z
N MET A 1 10.55 -45.78 -16.80
CA MET A 1 10.75 -44.34 -16.60
C MET A 1 9.42 -43.75 -16.16
N LEU A 2 9.27 -43.40 -14.89
CA LEU A 2 8.08 -42.75 -14.34
C LEU A 2 8.40 -41.25 -14.20
N GLY A 3 7.76 -40.42 -15.04
CA GLY A 3 7.87 -38.97 -14.97
C GLY A 3 6.90 -38.42 -13.94
N ILE A 4 7.42 -37.75 -12.91
CA ILE A 4 6.64 -36.99 -11.95
C ILE A 4 6.51 -35.58 -12.50
N GLY A 5 5.31 -35.21 -12.93
CA GLY A 5 4.97 -33.84 -13.29
C GLY A 5 4.97 -32.97 -12.03
N ILE A 6 5.91 -32.03 -11.96
CA ILE A 6 5.95 -31.03 -10.90
C ILE A 6 4.91 -29.98 -11.27
N GLY A 7 3.72 -30.08 -10.66
CA GLY A 7 2.73 -29.01 -10.70
C GLY A 7 3.29 -27.80 -9.95
N THR A 8 3.56 -26.72 -10.68
CA THR A 8 3.89 -25.42 -10.07
C THR A 8 2.65 -24.92 -9.34
N ILE A 9 2.63 -25.06 -8.02
CA ILE A 9 1.69 -24.32 -7.17
C ILE A 9 2.15 -22.87 -7.22
N SER A 10 1.62 -22.13 -8.19
CA SER A 10 1.71 -20.67 -8.17
C SER A 10 0.76 -20.23 -7.07
N ALA A 11 1.26 -20.08 -5.85
CA ALA A 11 0.58 -19.25 -4.87
C ALA A 11 0.49 -17.86 -5.51
N GLN A 12 -0.63 -17.56 -6.16
CA GLN A 12 -0.96 -16.18 -6.48
C GLN A 12 -1.07 -15.51 -5.13
N ALA A 13 -0.02 -14.79 -4.77
CA ALA A 13 -0.11 -13.75 -3.78
C ALA A 13 -1.33 -12.90 -4.19
N GLU A 14 -2.32 -12.86 -3.32
CA GLU A 14 -3.55 -12.09 -3.51
C GLU A 14 -3.61 -11.05 -2.40
N PRO A 15 -4.13 -9.84 -2.69
CA PRO A 15 -4.40 -8.85 -1.66
C PRO A 15 -5.24 -9.42 -0.52
N ALA A 16 -5.10 -8.85 0.67
CA ALA A 16 -5.89 -9.21 1.83
C ALA A 16 -7.40 -9.23 1.46
N PRO A 17 -8.18 -10.23 1.93
CA PRO A 17 -9.55 -10.46 1.46
C PRO A 17 -10.49 -9.25 1.57
N LEU A 18 -10.25 -8.33 2.50
CA LEU A 18 -11.05 -7.10 2.63
C LEU A 18 -11.06 -6.26 1.34
N PHE A 19 -10.03 -6.36 0.50
CA PHE A 19 -9.92 -5.58 -0.72
C PHE A 19 -10.69 -6.19 -1.90
N ALA A 20 -11.06 -7.48 -1.81
CA ALA A 20 -11.74 -8.18 -2.90
C ALA A 20 -12.98 -7.43 -3.44
N PRO A 21 -13.85 -6.84 -2.60
CA PRO A 21 -15.03 -6.10 -3.08
C PRO A 21 -14.71 -4.86 -3.92
N ILE A 22 -13.56 -4.22 -3.71
CA ILE A 22 -13.18 -2.97 -4.38
C ILE A 22 -12.22 -3.16 -5.55
N LEU A 23 -11.75 -4.40 -5.82
CA LEU A 23 -10.86 -4.66 -6.94
C LEU A 23 -11.43 -4.19 -8.30
N PRO A 24 -12.72 -4.38 -8.63
CA PRO A 24 -13.27 -3.86 -9.88
C PRO A 24 -13.17 -2.33 -9.98
N GLU A 25 -13.47 -1.61 -8.90
CA GLU A 25 -13.37 -0.14 -8.85
C GLU A 25 -11.92 0.33 -8.99
N ILE A 26 -10.95 -0.37 -8.38
CA ILE A 26 -9.53 -0.05 -8.55
C ILE A 26 -9.15 -0.16 -10.02
N ARG A 27 -9.51 -1.26 -10.70
CA ARG A 27 -9.19 -1.45 -12.13
C ARG A 27 -9.83 -0.39 -13.02
N GLU A 28 -11.06 0.00 -12.72
CA GLU A 28 -11.77 1.04 -13.47
C GLU A 28 -11.12 2.43 -13.28
N LYS A 29 -10.67 2.75 -12.07
CA LYS A 29 -10.17 4.07 -11.71
C LYS A 29 -8.65 4.23 -11.83
N LEU A 30 -7.91 3.13 -12.04
CA LEU A 30 -6.45 3.16 -12.10
C LEU A 30 -5.99 3.97 -13.33
N PRO A 31 -5.21 5.05 -13.15
CA PRO A 31 -4.69 5.79 -14.29
C PRO A 31 -3.87 4.90 -15.21
N GLN A 32 -4.00 5.13 -16.52
CA GLN A 32 -3.33 4.31 -17.54
C GLN A 32 -1.82 4.24 -17.30
N GLY A 33 -1.28 3.03 -17.34
CA GLY A 33 0.15 2.76 -17.17
C GLY A 33 0.60 2.63 -15.71
N LEU A 34 -0.26 2.92 -14.73
CA LEU A 34 0.01 2.59 -13.33
C LEU A 34 -0.36 1.15 -13.02
N GLN A 35 0.21 0.64 -11.94
CA GLN A 35 -0.04 -0.69 -11.39
C GLN A 35 -0.27 -0.53 -9.89
N MET A 36 -1.42 -0.96 -9.38
CA MET A 36 -1.68 -0.90 -7.94
C MET A 36 -1.21 -2.18 -7.26
N ARG A 37 -0.61 -2.05 -6.08
CA ARG A 37 -0.28 -3.18 -5.21
C ARG A 37 -0.90 -2.93 -3.85
N LEU A 38 -1.63 -3.91 -3.34
CA LEU A 38 -2.33 -3.82 -2.06
C LEU A 38 -1.66 -4.73 -1.04
N PRO A 39 -1.81 -4.44 0.27
CA PRO A 39 -1.28 -5.33 1.30
C PRO A 39 -1.88 -6.73 1.21
N ALA A 40 -1.04 -7.76 1.37
CA ALA A 40 -1.48 -9.13 1.57
C ALA A 40 -1.95 -9.37 3.01
N THR A 41 -1.40 -8.59 3.95
CA THR A 41 -1.67 -8.65 5.38
C THR A 41 -1.95 -7.25 5.90
N LEU A 42 -2.82 -7.16 6.90
CA LEU A 42 -3.07 -5.93 7.66
C LEU A 42 -2.82 -6.19 9.15
N PRO A 43 -2.60 -5.13 9.95
CA PRO A 43 -2.54 -5.25 11.40
C PRO A 43 -3.79 -5.92 11.95
N GLU A 44 -3.64 -6.75 12.98
CA GLU A 44 -4.78 -7.28 13.70
C GLU A 44 -5.47 -6.16 14.47
N ARG A 45 -6.78 -6.04 14.30
CA ARG A 45 -7.58 -4.99 14.92
C ARG A 45 -8.96 -5.49 15.31
N PRO A 46 -9.56 -4.94 16.38
CA PRO A 46 -10.93 -5.29 16.78
C PRO A 46 -11.97 -4.65 15.86
N GLU A 47 -11.65 -3.52 15.20
CA GLU A 47 -12.57 -2.83 14.31
C GLU A 47 -12.68 -3.51 12.94
N THR A 48 -13.87 -3.46 12.35
CA THR A 48 -14.04 -3.80 10.92
C THR A 48 -13.53 -2.63 10.08
N LEU A 49 -12.70 -2.94 9.07
CA LEU A 49 -12.18 -1.95 8.14
C LEU A 49 -12.97 -1.94 6.84
N TYR A 50 -13.28 -0.73 6.36
CA TYR A 50 -14.02 -0.48 5.13
C TYR A 50 -13.10 0.21 4.14
N PRO A 51 -12.67 -0.47 3.06
CA PRO A 51 -11.80 0.13 2.08
C PRO A 51 -12.59 1.00 1.10
N PHE A 52 -12.03 2.13 0.69
CA PHE A 52 -12.62 2.98 -0.35
C PHE A 52 -11.55 3.60 -1.26
N VAL A 53 -11.91 3.85 -2.52
CA VAL A 53 -10.98 4.27 -3.56
C VAL A 53 -11.15 5.77 -3.88
N LYS A 54 -10.02 6.48 -3.97
CA LYS A 54 -9.95 7.82 -4.58
C LYS A 54 -8.90 7.80 -5.68
N ALA A 55 -9.22 8.42 -6.81
CA ALA A 55 -8.31 8.51 -7.94
C ALA A 55 -8.39 9.88 -8.59
N ASN A 56 -7.28 10.32 -9.18
CA ASN A 56 -7.18 11.51 -10.02
C ASN A 56 -6.01 11.32 -11.01
N ASP A 57 -5.68 12.38 -11.74
CA ASP A 57 -4.56 12.43 -12.70
C ASP A 57 -3.18 12.19 -12.06
N ARG A 58 -3.06 12.30 -10.74
CA ARG A 58 -1.81 12.10 -9.99
C ARG A 58 -1.62 10.67 -9.49
N GLY A 59 -2.67 9.85 -9.47
CA GLY A 59 -2.59 8.48 -8.97
C GLY A 59 -3.90 7.95 -8.41
N LEU A 60 -3.79 6.82 -7.71
CA LEU A 60 -4.88 6.14 -7.04
C LEU A 60 -4.49 5.85 -5.58
N GLN A 61 -5.43 6.08 -4.68
CA GLN A 61 -5.33 5.77 -3.26
C GLN A 61 -6.47 4.84 -2.85
N VAL A 62 -6.13 3.86 -2.02
CA VAL A 62 -7.06 2.99 -1.31
C VAL A 62 -6.92 3.28 0.18
N TYR A 63 -7.96 3.86 0.76
CA TYR A 63 -8.01 4.21 2.17
C TYR A 63 -8.74 3.11 2.95
N LEU A 64 -8.46 3.02 4.25
CA LEU A 64 -9.15 2.15 5.19
C LEU A 64 -9.86 3.00 6.25
N ALA A 65 -11.16 2.84 6.40
CA ALA A 65 -11.95 3.49 7.43
C ALA A 65 -12.50 2.49 8.45
N ILE A 66 -12.84 2.96 9.65
CA ILE A 66 -13.55 2.18 10.68
C ILE A 66 -15.08 2.33 10.62
N ASP A 67 -15.56 3.22 9.74
CA ASP A 67 -16.97 3.49 9.49
C ASP A 67 -17.27 3.21 8.01
N ALA A 68 -18.34 2.46 7.75
CA ALA A 68 -18.77 2.10 6.40
C ALA A 68 -19.26 3.31 5.60
N GLU A 69 -19.72 4.37 6.27
CA GLU A 69 -20.18 5.61 5.64
C GLU A 69 -19.04 6.62 5.42
N CYS A 70 -17.82 6.33 5.91
CA CYS A 70 -16.66 7.19 5.70
C CYS A 70 -16.13 7.02 4.26
N ASP A 71 -16.28 8.07 3.46
CA ASP A 71 -15.79 8.14 2.10
C ASP A 71 -14.72 9.22 1.89
N ARG A 72 -14.08 9.69 2.98
CA ARG A 72 -13.10 10.80 2.95
C ARG A 72 -11.79 10.44 3.65
N PRO A 73 -10.64 10.93 3.16
CA PRO A 73 -9.34 10.64 3.78
C PRO A 73 -9.26 11.03 5.27
N SER A 74 -9.97 12.08 5.69
CA SER A 74 -9.93 12.60 7.06
C SER A 74 -10.49 11.65 8.13
N CYS A 75 -11.25 10.62 7.73
CA CYS A 75 -11.75 9.58 8.64
C CYS A 75 -11.12 8.21 8.37
N SER A 76 -10.04 8.17 7.57
CA SER A 76 -9.26 6.95 7.35
C SER A 76 -8.23 6.75 8.46
N VAL A 77 -7.97 5.49 8.79
CA VAL A 77 -6.90 5.07 9.71
C VAL A 77 -5.58 4.82 9.00
N GLY A 78 -5.61 4.79 7.67
CA GLY A 78 -4.44 4.57 6.82
C GLY A 78 -4.84 4.30 5.38
N GLY A 79 -3.87 3.95 4.55
CA GLY A 79 -4.12 3.60 3.17
C GLY A 79 -2.87 3.32 2.35
N ALA A 80 -3.08 2.67 1.21
CA ALA A 80 -2.08 2.37 0.20
C ALA A 80 -2.31 3.23 -1.05
N SER A 81 -1.24 3.70 -1.68
CA SER A 81 -1.30 4.60 -2.81
C SER A 81 -0.27 4.25 -3.87
N VAL A 82 -0.64 4.46 -5.14
CA VAL A 82 0.27 4.51 -6.28
C VAL A 82 0.15 5.86 -6.98
N PHE A 83 1.28 6.45 -7.34
CA PHE A 83 1.37 7.77 -7.93
C PHE A 83 2.09 7.73 -9.28
N THR A 84 1.65 8.60 -10.18
CA THR A 84 2.46 8.99 -11.36
C THR A 84 3.74 9.67 -10.89
N GLN A 85 4.74 9.78 -11.77
CA GLN A 85 5.98 10.49 -11.42
C GLN A 85 5.72 11.92 -10.94
N THR A 86 4.81 12.64 -11.61
CA THR A 86 4.43 14.00 -11.23
C THR A 86 3.69 14.01 -9.88
N GLY A 87 2.80 13.04 -9.62
CA GLY A 87 2.14 12.91 -8.33
C GLY A 87 3.11 12.62 -7.18
N PHE A 88 4.13 11.81 -7.47
CA PHE A 88 5.12 11.36 -6.50
C PHE A 88 6.18 12.41 -6.14
N ALA A 89 6.37 13.43 -6.97
CA ALA A 89 7.37 14.48 -6.74
C ALA A 89 7.22 15.17 -5.37
N SER A 90 5.99 15.27 -4.85
CA SER A 90 5.74 15.84 -3.53
C SER A 90 6.29 14.97 -2.38
N TRP A 91 6.26 13.65 -2.55
CA TRP A 91 6.84 12.69 -1.61
C TRP A 91 8.35 12.65 -1.69
N GLN A 92 8.94 12.72 -2.88
CA GLN A 92 10.39 12.73 -3.05
C GLN A 92 11.08 13.82 -2.24
N ARG A 93 10.51 15.03 -2.19
CA ARG A 93 11.04 16.14 -1.36
C ARG A 93 11.03 15.83 0.14
N LYS A 94 10.14 14.95 0.61
CA LYS A 94 10.07 14.56 2.02
C LYS A 94 11.09 13.48 2.38
N LEU A 95 11.72 12.84 1.39
CA LEU A 95 12.67 11.74 1.62
C LEU A 95 14.05 12.21 2.10
N GLU A 96 14.35 13.51 2.04
CA GLU A 96 15.67 14.05 2.44
C GLU A 96 16.05 13.70 3.89
N ASN A 97 15.05 13.55 4.76
CA ASN A 97 15.24 13.18 6.17
C ASN A 97 14.66 11.80 6.51
N ALA A 98 14.29 11.01 5.50
CA ALA A 98 13.70 9.70 5.70
C ALA A 98 14.78 8.63 5.99
N GLU A 99 14.41 7.65 6.79
CA GLU A 99 15.28 6.51 7.09
C GLU A 99 15.23 5.50 5.95
N ALA A 100 16.37 5.16 5.37
CA ALA A 100 16.46 4.13 4.35
C ALA A 100 16.15 2.74 4.94
N ILE A 101 15.27 1.97 4.28
CA ILE A 101 14.92 0.60 4.65
C ILE A 101 15.03 -0.34 3.45
N ALA A 102 15.41 -1.59 3.69
CA ALA A 102 15.40 -2.62 2.64
C ALA A 102 14.01 -3.27 2.57
N LEU A 103 13.45 -3.33 1.36
CA LEU A 103 12.24 -4.09 1.03
C LEU A 103 12.63 -5.34 0.20
N PRO A 104 11.73 -6.33 0.05
CA PRO A 104 12.00 -7.52 -0.75
C PRO A 104 12.40 -7.21 -2.19
N ASN A 105 13.01 -8.20 -2.86
CA ASN A 105 13.43 -8.11 -4.26
C ASN A 105 14.45 -6.99 -4.55
N GLY A 106 15.24 -6.60 -3.54
CA GLY A 106 16.26 -5.57 -3.66
C GLY A 106 15.71 -4.15 -3.79
N ILE A 107 14.42 -3.94 -3.49
CA ILE A 107 13.80 -2.62 -3.54
C ILE A 107 14.24 -1.79 -2.33
N GLN A 108 14.76 -0.59 -2.62
CA GLN A 108 15.03 0.41 -1.60
C GLN A 108 13.72 1.14 -1.25
N GLY A 109 13.35 1.11 0.02
CA GLY A 109 12.26 1.90 0.58
C GLY A 109 12.77 2.97 1.53
N TYR A 110 11.86 3.82 1.98
CA TYR A 110 12.12 4.86 2.95
C TYR A 110 11.00 4.88 3.99
N TYR A 111 11.38 4.85 5.25
CA TYR A 111 10.48 5.08 6.36
C TYR A 111 10.50 6.56 6.75
N LEU A 112 9.31 7.14 6.88
CA LEU A 112 9.13 8.55 7.22
C LEU A 112 8.11 8.66 8.36
N LYS A 113 8.52 9.34 9.44
CA LYS A 113 7.62 9.77 10.51
C LYS A 113 7.39 11.27 10.39
N LEU A 114 6.13 11.69 10.32
CA LEU A 114 5.73 13.10 10.30
C LEU A 114 4.93 13.44 11.55
N GLY A 115 5.35 14.49 12.27
CA GLY A 115 4.76 14.86 13.56
C GLY A 115 5.41 14.16 14.75
N GLU A 116 4.83 14.37 15.93
CA GLU A 116 5.34 13.87 17.21
C GLU A 116 4.21 13.23 18.03
N GLY A 117 4.57 12.39 19.01
CA GLY A 117 3.61 11.74 19.89
C GLY A 117 2.74 10.68 19.19
N GLU A 118 1.56 10.44 19.75
CA GLU A 118 0.60 9.42 19.29
C GLU A 118 -0.13 9.81 18.00
N ASP A 119 -0.15 11.10 17.65
CA ASP A 119 -0.76 11.61 16.42
C ASP A 119 0.21 11.69 15.24
N ALA A 120 1.43 11.17 15.39
CA ALA A 120 2.40 11.17 14.30
C ALA A 120 1.99 10.17 13.20
N ASP A 121 2.09 10.61 11.96
CA ASP A 121 1.88 9.76 10.79
C ASP A 121 3.15 8.99 10.44
N HIS A 122 3.00 7.71 10.14
CA HIS A 122 4.03 6.81 9.68
C HIS A 122 3.80 6.46 8.21
N TYR A 123 4.86 6.50 7.41
CA TYR A 123 4.82 6.16 6.00
C TYR A 123 5.97 5.23 5.63
N VAL A 124 5.69 4.29 4.73
CA VAL A 124 6.71 3.60 3.94
C VAL A 124 6.52 3.98 2.47
N ILE A 125 7.61 4.45 1.87
CA ILE A 125 7.62 5.07 0.55
C ILE A 125 8.67 4.36 -0.31
N TRP A 126 8.34 3.97 -1.54
CA TRP A 126 9.30 3.36 -2.46
C TRP A 126 8.95 3.64 -3.91
N GLN A 127 9.84 3.25 -4.83
CA GLN A 127 9.59 3.27 -6.26
C GLN A 127 9.73 1.86 -6.83
N GLN A 128 8.82 1.50 -7.74
CA GLN A 128 8.79 0.21 -8.41
C GLN A 128 8.03 0.37 -9.73
N ASP A 129 8.39 -0.38 -10.78
CA ASP A 129 7.68 -0.37 -12.07
C ASP A 129 7.45 1.03 -12.69
N GLY A 130 8.34 1.99 -12.42
CA GLY A 130 8.23 3.37 -12.91
C GLY A 130 7.22 4.26 -12.16
N ALA A 131 6.58 3.76 -11.10
CA ALA A 131 5.63 4.47 -10.25
C ALA A 131 6.17 4.68 -8.83
N GLY A 132 5.60 5.65 -8.13
CA GLY A 132 5.87 5.86 -6.70
C GLY A 132 4.76 5.27 -5.84
N TYR A 133 5.13 4.55 -4.80
CA TYR A 133 4.19 3.90 -3.89
C TYR A 133 4.34 4.46 -2.48
N VAL A 134 3.21 4.54 -1.78
CA VAL A 134 3.17 4.99 -0.39
C VAL A 134 2.14 4.14 0.34
N ILE A 135 2.51 3.62 1.51
CA ILE A 135 1.56 3.17 2.52
C ILE A 135 1.74 4.02 3.76
N GLY A 136 0.62 4.45 4.35
CA GLY A 136 0.63 5.33 5.51
C GLY A 136 -0.47 5.01 6.50
N THR A 137 -0.25 5.40 7.74
CA THR A 137 -1.11 5.18 8.90
C THR A 137 -0.67 6.09 10.04
N ASP A 138 -1.55 6.37 11.01
CA ASP A 138 -1.13 7.06 12.24
C ASP A 138 -0.44 6.08 13.22
N SER A 139 0.26 6.64 14.22
CA SER A 139 1.02 5.88 15.24
C SER A 139 0.15 5.06 16.19
N ARG A 140 -1.15 5.35 16.29
CA ARG A 140 -2.10 4.57 17.13
C ARG A 140 -2.48 3.25 16.47
N ASN A 141 -2.39 3.21 15.14
CA ASN A 141 -2.91 2.13 14.34
C ASN A 141 -1.85 1.09 13.94
N THR A 142 -0.57 1.48 13.83
CA THR A 142 0.48 0.56 13.37
C THR A 142 1.87 1.04 13.78
N GLU A 143 2.68 0.13 14.33
CA GLU A 143 4.07 0.42 14.65
C GLU A 143 4.98 0.38 13.41
N ARG A 144 6.16 1.00 13.49
CA ARG A 144 7.14 1.05 12.38
C ARG A 144 7.40 -0.32 11.77
N GLN A 145 7.73 -1.32 12.59
CA GLN A 145 8.14 -2.64 12.09
C GLN A 145 7.00 -3.35 11.36
N GLU A 146 5.78 -3.23 11.89
CA GLU A 146 4.58 -3.77 11.26
C GLU A 146 4.27 -3.07 9.94
N LEU A 147 4.35 -1.73 9.87
CA LEU A 147 4.15 -0.98 8.62
C LEU A 147 5.17 -1.38 7.55
N VAL A 148 6.42 -1.62 7.93
CA VAL A 148 7.46 -2.12 7.02
C VAL A 148 7.14 -3.53 6.50
N GLN A 149 6.60 -4.42 7.35
CA GLN A 149 6.17 -5.76 6.91
C GLN A 149 4.99 -5.70 5.95
N ILE A 150 4.03 -4.81 6.19
CA ILE A 150 2.90 -4.57 5.29
C ILE A 150 3.41 -4.07 3.94
N ALA A 151 4.30 -3.08 3.91
CA ALA A 151 4.92 -2.60 2.68
C ALA A 151 5.71 -3.71 1.95
N ALA A 152 6.43 -4.56 2.69
CA ALA A 152 7.14 -5.70 2.13
C ALA A 152 6.18 -6.71 1.46
N SER A 153 4.99 -6.93 2.04
CA SER A 153 3.95 -7.74 1.40
C SER A 153 3.53 -7.13 0.07
N MET A 154 3.21 -5.82 0.05
CA MET A 154 2.79 -5.11 -1.16
C MET A 154 3.81 -5.18 -2.29
N VAL A 155 5.10 -5.04 -1.96
CA VAL A 155 6.20 -5.13 -2.94
C VAL A 155 6.22 -6.49 -3.66
N SER A 156 5.83 -7.54 -2.94
CA SER A 156 5.86 -8.93 -3.42
C SER A 156 4.55 -9.34 -4.12
N GLU A 157 3.45 -8.64 -3.83
CA GLU A 157 2.12 -8.92 -4.39
C GLU A 157 2.04 -8.65 -5.90
N PRO A 158 1.44 -9.53 -6.71
CA PRO A 158 1.12 -9.26 -8.11
C PRO A 158 0.38 -7.93 -8.30
N PRO A 159 0.76 -7.14 -9.32
CA PRO A 159 0.11 -5.87 -9.57
C PRO A 159 -1.32 -6.03 -10.11
N ILE A 160 -2.20 -5.16 -9.65
CA ILE A 160 -3.54 -4.92 -10.19
C ILE A 160 -3.42 -3.94 -11.36
N ARG A 161 -4.07 -4.25 -12.48
CA ARG A 161 -4.07 -3.48 -13.73
C ARG A 161 -5.48 -3.22 -14.20
#